data_AF-A0A0B2QUH8-F1
#
_entry.id   AF-A0A0B2QUH8-F1
#
_cell.length_a   1.000
_cell.length_b   1.000
_cell.length_c   1.000
_cell.angle_alpha   90.00
_cell.angle_beta   90.00
_cell.angle_gamma   90.00
#
_symmetry.space_group_name_H-M   'P 1'
#
loop_
_entity.id
_entity.type
_entity.pdbx_description
1 polymer ?
#
loop_
_entity_poly.entity_id
_entity_poly.type
_entity_poly.pdbx_seq_one_letter_code
_entity_poly.pdbx_strand_id
1 'polypeptide(L)'
;MYFVSKKLKKKYNITDERAALYEAAETWVDALDGREFLGGSKPNLADLAVFGVLKPIRYLRSGKDMVEHTRIGEWYARMESAVGEPSRIKA
;
A
#
# COMPACT_ATOMS: atom_id res chain seq x y z
N MET A 1 -11.13 -1.11 -19.53
CA MET A 1 -9.81 -0.94 -18.86
C MET A 1 -8.70 -1.84 -19.42
N TYR A 2 -8.95 -3.04 -19.96
CA TYR A 2 -7.89 -4.00 -20.36
C TYR A 2 -6.81 -3.45 -21.32
N PHE A 3 -7.21 -2.72 -22.38
CA PHE A 3 -6.22 -2.12 -23.30
C PHE A 3 -5.47 -0.94 -22.68
N VAL A 4 -6.11 -0.20 -21.77
CA VAL A 4 -5.49 0.91 -21.04
C VAL A 4 -4.46 0.35 -20.05
N SER A 5 -4.81 -0.69 -19.28
CA SER A 5 -3.88 -1.34 -18.34
C SER A 5 -2.69 -1.98 -19.05
N LYS A 6 -2.89 -2.62 -20.21
CA LYS A 6 -1.78 -3.11 -21.05
C LYS A 6 -0.84 -2.01 -21.54
N LYS A 7 -1.39 -0.88 -22.00
CA LYS A 7 -0.58 0.28 -22.42
C LYS A 7 0.20 0.87 -21.25
N LEU A 8 -0.42 0.97 -20.07
CA LEU A 8 0.25 1.46 -18.86
C LEU A 8 1.37 0.53 -18.40
N LYS A 9 1.14 -0.79 -18.38
CA LYS A 9 2.19 -1.78 -18.10
C LYS A 9 3.40 -1.61 -19.00
N LYS A 10 3.17 -1.53 -20.31
CA LYS A 10 4.24 -1.29 -21.29
C LYS A 10 4.94 0.05 -21.07
N LYS A 11 4.19 1.12 -20.77
CA LYS A 11 4.76 2.46 -20.54
C LYS A 11 5.67 2.50 -19.31
N TYR A 12 5.30 1.79 -18.25
CA TYR A 12 6.04 1.78 -16.98
C TYR A 12 6.95 0.55 -16.82
N ASN A 13 7.19 -0.21 -17.90
CA ASN A 13 8.02 -1.42 -17.89
C ASN A 13 7.61 -2.47 -16.84
N ILE A 14 6.32 -2.60 -16.58
CA ILE A 14 5.76 -3.59 -15.64
C ILE A 14 5.47 -4.88 -16.41
N THR A 15 6.27 -5.90 -16.17
CA THR A 15 6.09 -7.25 -16.74
C THR A 15 5.01 -8.02 -15.98
N ASP A 16 5.21 -8.18 -14.67
CA ASP A 16 4.28 -8.80 -13.73
C ASP A 16 3.80 -7.75 -12.71
N GLU A 17 2.50 -7.47 -12.73
CA GLU A 17 1.88 -6.47 -11.85
C GLU A 17 1.82 -6.91 -10.39
N ARG A 18 1.79 -8.21 -10.12
CA ARG A 18 1.74 -8.73 -8.75
C ARG A 18 3.13 -8.73 -8.15
N ALA A 19 4.11 -9.21 -8.90
CA ALA A 19 5.51 -9.14 -8.47
C ALA A 19 5.94 -7.70 -8.20
N ALA A 20 5.63 -6.77 -9.12
CA ALA A 20 5.95 -5.35 -8.94
C ALA A 20 5.26 -4.73 -7.73
N LEU A 21 4.02 -5.13 -7.43
CA LEU A 21 3.31 -4.65 -6.23
C LEU A 21 3.96 -5.19 -4.95
N TYR A 22 4.37 -6.46 -4.94
CA TYR A 22 5.00 -7.08 -3.78
C TYR A 22 6.39 -6.49 -3.52
N GLU A 23 7.19 -6.32 -4.58
CA GLU A 23 8.49 -5.67 -4.51
C GLU A 23 8.39 -4.25 -3.94
N ALA A 24 7.42 -3.46 -4.41
CA ALA A 24 7.19 -2.11 -3.89
C ALA A 24 6.77 -2.12 -2.41
N ALA A 25 5.93 -3.08 -2.01
CA ALA A 25 5.51 -3.25 -0.62
C ALA A 25 6.68 -3.67 0.29
N GLU A 26 7.52 -4.61 -0.15
CA GLU A 26 8.72 -5.02 0.60
C GLU A 26 9.74 -3.90 0.70
N THR A 27 9.98 -3.16 -0.39
CA THR A 27 10.85 -1.97 -0.39
C THR A 27 10.39 -0.94 0.65
N TRP A 28 9.07 -0.75 0.76
CA TRP A 28 8.51 0.14 1.77
C TRP A 28 8.75 -0.38 3.20
N VAL A 29 8.53 -1.68 3.43
CA VAL A 29 8.76 -2.31 4.74
C VAL A 29 10.23 -2.26 5.12
N ASP A 30 11.14 -2.51 4.20
CA ASP A 30 12.59 -2.41 4.44
C ASP A 30 12.99 -0.98 4.81
N ALA A 31 12.38 0.03 4.17
CA ALA A 31 12.61 1.43 4.50
C ALA A 31 12.12 1.83 5.91
N LEU A 32 11.20 1.07 6.52
CA LEU A 32 10.83 1.28 7.92
C LEU A 32 11.99 0.99 8.86
N ASP A 33 12.92 0.09 8.50
CA ASP A 33 14.10 -0.23 9.30
C ASP A 33 13.74 -0.57 10.76
N GLY A 34 12.73 -1.43 10.93
CA GLY A 34 12.21 -1.85 12.24
C GLY A 34 11.37 -0.80 13.00
N ARG A 35 11.19 0.41 12.46
CA ARG A 35 10.33 1.45 13.06
C ARG A 35 8.85 1.13 12.86
N GLU A 36 8.00 1.67 13.74
CA GLU A 36 6.55 1.50 13.62
C GLU A 36 5.99 2.18 12.37
N PHE A 37 6.50 3.38 12.09
CA PHE A 37 6.21 4.23 10.94
C PHE A 37 7.51 4.81 10.38
N LEU A 38 7.49 5.31 9.14
CA LEU A 38 8.62 6.06 8.62
C LEU A 38 8.87 7.35 9.42
N GLY A 39 7.80 7.94 9.99
CA GLY A 39 7.86 9.03 10.96
C GLY A 39 8.34 8.66 12.37
N GLY A 40 8.72 7.41 12.63
CA GLY A 40 9.11 6.93 13.95
C GLY A 40 7.90 6.46 14.76
N SER A 41 7.59 7.16 15.86
CA SER A 41 6.48 6.79 16.76
C SER A 41 5.10 7.26 16.28
N LYS A 42 5.05 8.13 15.27
CA LYS A 42 3.81 8.63 14.66
C LYS A 42 4.00 8.68 13.14
N PRO A 43 2.93 8.46 12.35
CA PRO A 43 3.03 8.54 10.91
C PRO A 43 3.37 9.96 10.45
N ASN A 44 4.24 10.05 9.46
CA ASN A 44 4.55 11.31 8.78
C ASN A 44 3.83 11.39 7.42
N LEU A 45 4.16 12.40 6.61
CA LEU A 45 3.58 12.58 5.28
C LEU A 45 3.87 11.43 4.31
N ALA A 46 5.03 10.76 4.43
CA ALA A 46 5.36 9.62 3.60
C ALA A 46 4.47 8.42 3.95
N ASP A 47 4.28 8.15 5.25
CA ASP A 47 3.36 7.11 5.72
C ASP A 47 1.93 7.36 5.20
N LEU A 48 1.45 8.59 5.32
CA LEU A 48 0.13 9.00 4.83
C LEU A 48 0.00 8.87 3.31
N ALA A 49 1.04 9.21 2.56
CA ALA A 49 1.04 9.11 1.10
C ALA A 49 0.93 7.64 0.64
N VAL A 50 1.76 6.75 1.20
CA VAL A 50 1.71 5.32 0.85
C VAL A 50 0.40 4.69 1.30
N PHE A 51 -0.06 5.00 2.52
CA PHE A 51 -1.33 4.48 3.02
C PHE A 51 -2.51 4.94 2.17
N GLY A 52 -2.53 6.21 1.75
CA GLY A 52 -3.57 6.74 0.87
C GLY A 52 -3.66 6.04 -0.48
N VAL A 53 -2.51 5.62 -1.05
CA VAL A 53 -2.46 4.85 -2.31
C VAL A 53 -2.93 3.41 -2.12
N LEU A 54 -2.58 2.77 -1.00
CA LEU A 54 -2.93 1.37 -0.74
C LEU A 54 -4.37 1.19 -0.23
N LYS A 55 -4.94 2.18 0.46
CA LYS A 55 -6.27 2.08 1.10
C LYS A 55 -7.41 1.70 0.13
N PRO A 56 -7.51 2.26 -1.09
CA PRO A 56 -8.56 1.87 -2.04
C PRO A 56 -8.46 0.42 -2.53
N ILE A 57 -7.26 -0.16 -2.57
CA ILE A 57 -7.03 -1.50 -3.12
C ILE A 57 -7.01 -2.59 -2.04
N ARG A 58 -6.91 -2.24 -0.76
CA ARG A 58 -6.74 -3.15 0.40
C ARG A 58 -7.68 -4.36 0.42
N TYR A 59 -8.95 -4.15 0.06
CA TYR A 59 -9.99 -5.18 0.12
C TYR A 59 -10.29 -5.83 -1.23
N LEU A 60 -9.63 -5.38 -2.31
CA LEU A 60 -9.67 -6.06 -3.61
C LEU A 60 -8.75 -7.28 -3.58
N ARG A 61 -8.92 -8.17 -4.57
CA ARG A 61 -8.04 -9.36 -4.72
C ARG A 61 -6.56 -8.97 -4.69
N SER A 62 -6.19 -7.87 -5.35
CA SER A 62 -4.79 -7.45 -5.37
C SER A 62 -4.24 -6.95 -4.04
N GLY A 63 -5.04 -6.24 -3.25
CA GLY A 63 -4.63 -5.81 -1.92
C GLY A 63 -4.60 -6.97 -0.92
N LYS A 64 -5.51 -7.94 -1.03
CA LYS A 64 -5.49 -9.16 -0.23
C LYS A 64 -4.22 -9.97 -0.50
N ASP A 65 -3.96 -10.27 -1.78
CA ASP A 65 -2.77 -11.05 -2.13
C ASP A 65 -1.48 -10.32 -1.71
N MET A 66 -1.41 -8.99 -1.83
CA MET A 66 -0.27 -8.19 -1.36
C MET A 66 -0.02 -8.34 0.14
N VAL A 67 -1.05 -8.26 0.98
CA VAL A 67 -0.91 -8.42 2.43
C VAL A 67 -0.53 -9.86 2.81
N GLU A 68 -1.00 -10.85 2.06
CA GLU A 68 -0.68 -12.27 2.30
C GLU A 68 0.75 -12.64 1.90
N HIS A 69 1.31 -11.99 0.87
CA HIS A 69 2.62 -12.34 0.30
C HIS A 69 3.73 -11.36 0.69
N THR A 70 3.45 -10.38 1.55
CA THR A 70 4.45 -9.39 2.00
C THR A 70 4.30 -9.07 3.48
N ARG A 71 5.33 -8.44 4.05
CA ARG A 71 5.38 -8.02 5.46
C ARG A 71 4.65 -6.70 5.73
N ILE A 72 4.00 -6.10 4.72
CA ILE A 72 3.37 -4.77 4.84
C ILE A 72 2.15 -4.75 5.77
N GLY A 73 1.57 -5.91 6.05
CA GLY A 73 0.33 -6.03 6.83
C GLY A 73 0.38 -5.37 8.20
N GLU A 74 1.48 -5.53 8.94
CA GLU A 74 1.60 -4.97 10.29
C GLU A 74 1.63 -3.44 10.29
N TRP A 75 2.44 -2.84 9.40
CA TRP A 75 2.48 -1.39 9.22
C TRP A 75 1.13 -0.86 8.74
N TYR A 76 0.46 -1.57 7.83
CA TYR A 76 -0.84 -1.18 7.33
C TYR A 76 -1.91 -1.16 8.43
N ALA A 77 -1.92 -2.17 9.31
CA ALA A 77 -2.83 -2.22 10.46
C ALA A 77 -2.57 -1.08 11.45
N ARG A 78 -1.29 -0.75 11.72
CA ARG A 78 -0.94 0.43 12.54
C ARG A 78 -1.43 1.73 11.91
N MET A 79 -1.32 1.88 10.58
CA MET A 79 -1.84 3.03 9.85
C MET A 79 -3.37 3.12 9.90
N GLU A 80 -4.09 2.00 9.79
CA GLU A 80 -5.55 1.99 9.97
C GLU A 80 -5.95 2.49 11.36
N SER A 81 -5.27 2.02 12.41
CA SER A 81 -5.51 2.48 13.77
C SER A 81 -5.16 3.95 13.98
N ALA A 82 -4.05 4.43 13.38
CA ALA A 82 -3.57 5.80 13.57
C ALA A 82 -4.42 6.84 12.83
N VAL A 83 -4.88 6.52 11.61
CA VAL A 83 -5.73 7.40 10.80
C VAL A 83 -7.19 7.33 11.24
N GLY A 84 -7.63 6.17 11.73
CA GLY A 84 -8.98 5.95 12.23
C GLY A 84 -10.05 5.89 11.13
N GLU A 85 -11.29 6.02 11.58
CA GLU A 85 -12.47 5.88 10.75
C GLU A 85 -12.62 7.02 9.72
N PRO A 86 -13.11 6.73 8.51
CA PRO A 86 -13.39 7.76 7.51
C PRO A 86 -14.39 8.80 8.05
N SER A 87 -14.12 10.08 7.83
CA SER A 87 -15.03 11.19 8.16
C SER A 87 -16.25 11.29 7.23
N ARG A 88 -16.60 10.21 6.52
CA ARG A 88 -17.78 10.17 5.65
C ARG A 88 -19.03 10.47 6.49
N ILE A 89 -19.84 11.42 6.04
CA ILE A 89 -21.17 11.65 6.60
C ILE A 89 -21.99 10.36 6.36
N LYS A 90 -22.46 9.76 7.46
CA LYS A 90 -23.41 8.64 7.40
C LYS A 90 -24.74 9.22 6.94
N ALA A 91 -25.21 8.78 5.77
CA ALA A 91 -26.52 9.13 5.22
C ALA A 91 -27.62 8.39 5.99
#